data_AF-A0A537VIK1-F1
#
_entry.id   AF-A0A537VIK1-F1
#
_cell.length_a   1.000
_cell.length_b   1.000
_cell.length_c   1.000
_cell.angle_alpha   90.00
_cell.angle_beta   90.00
_cell.angle_gamma   90.00
#
_symmetry.space_group_name_H-M   'P 1'
#
loop_
_entity.id
_entity.type
_entity.pdbx_description
1 polymer ?
#
loop_
_entity_poly.entity_id
_entity_poly.type
_entity_poly.pdbx_seq_one_letter_code
_entity_poly.pdbx_strand_id
1 'polypeptide(L)'
;MTDLDEHGRPEPPLSADETDTLLGFLEYQRATLAWKCSGLDAAGQRATVGASSMSLGGLLKHLALVEDNRFSRWLHGQDRQPPWDTVDWKADPDWE
;
A
#
# COMPACT_ATOMS: atom_id res chain seq x y z
N MET A 1 18.41 -15.88 -1.26
CA MET A 1 17.81 -15.56 -2.57
C MET A 1 16.32 -15.50 -2.32
N THR A 2 15.67 -14.37 -2.57
CA THR A 2 14.22 -14.22 -2.35
C THR A 2 13.49 -15.16 -3.29
N ASP A 3 12.66 -16.04 -2.75
CA ASP A 3 11.81 -16.92 -3.55
C ASP A 3 10.67 -16.09 -4.15
N LEU A 4 10.40 -16.26 -5.44
CA LEU A 4 9.41 -15.48 -6.17
C LEU A 4 8.33 -16.43 -6.71
N ASP A 5 7.08 -16.07 -6.49
CA ASP A 5 5.95 -16.82 -7.04
C ASP A 5 5.77 -16.58 -8.55
N GLU A 6 4.78 -17.24 -9.15
CA GLU A 6 4.43 -17.11 -10.58
C GLU A 6 4.04 -15.68 -11.02
N HIS A 7 3.77 -14.79 -10.07
CA HIS A 7 3.41 -13.39 -10.30
C HIS A 7 4.58 -12.43 -9.97
N GLY A 8 5.76 -12.97 -9.65
CA GLY A 8 6.95 -12.19 -9.30
C GLY A 8 6.88 -11.59 -7.89
N ARG A 9 6.03 -12.11 -7.00
CA ARG A 9 5.90 -11.63 -5.62
C ARG A 9 6.87 -12.38 -4.71
N PRO A 10 7.56 -11.69 -3.79
CA PRO A 10 8.46 -12.33 -2.85
C PRO A 10 7.68 -13.15 -1.83
N GLU A 11 7.95 -14.45 -1.71
CA GLU A 11 7.30 -15.28 -0.71
C GLU A 11 7.81 -14.92 0.70
N PRO A 12 6.90 -14.68 1.67
CA PRO A 12 7.29 -14.50 3.06
C PRO A 12 8.00 -15.75 3.59
N PRO A 13 9.00 -15.60 4.47
CA PRO A 13 9.67 -16.76 5.04
C PRO A 13 8.70 -17.59 5.90
N LEU A 14 8.71 -18.91 5.72
CA LEU A 14 7.85 -19.84 6.49
C LEU A 14 8.21 -19.91 7.98
N SER A 15 9.46 -19.61 8.31
CA SER A 15 9.99 -19.56 9.68
C SER A 15 11.16 -18.58 9.72
N ALA A 16 10.98 -17.46 10.41
CA ALA A 16 11.99 -16.43 10.61
C ALA A 16 11.74 -15.73 11.95
N ASP A 17 12.61 -14.79 12.32
CA ASP A 17 12.33 -13.94 13.47
C ASP A 17 11.16 -12.98 13.22
N GLU A 18 10.75 -12.26 14.25
CA GLU A 18 9.59 -11.35 14.18
C GLU A 18 9.78 -10.27 13.10
N THR A 19 10.99 -9.70 13.00
CA THR A 19 11.25 -8.59 12.06
C THR A 19 11.24 -9.09 10.63
N ASP A 20 11.93 -10.19 10.36
CA ASP A 20 12.00 -10.80 9.03
C ASP A 20 10.62 -11.31 8.58
N THR A 21 9.81 -11.82 9.51
CA THR A 21 8.42 -12.21 9.23
C THR A 21 7.59 -10.99 8.81
N LEU A 22 7.63 -9.90 9.59
CA LEU A 22 6.85 -8.70 9.31
C LEU A 22 7.26 -8.03 8.00
N LEU A 23 8.57 -7.92 7.74
CA LEU A 23 9.08 -7.35 6.50
C LEU A 23 8.76 -8.24 5.30
N GLY A 24 8.90 -9.57 5.43
CA GLY A 24 8.55 -10.50 4.36
C GLY A 24 7.09 -10.40 3.94
N PHE A 25 6.16 -10.34 4.91
CA PHE A 25 4.74 -10.13 4.60
C PHE A 25 4.47 -8.74 4.02
N LEU A 26 5.13 -7.69 4.50
CA LEU A 26 4.98 -6.35 3.94
C LEU A 26 5.37 -6.31 2.46
N GLU A 27 6.53 -6.87 2.10
CA GLU A 27 6.97 -6.94 0.70
C GLU A 27 6.02 -7.78 -0.16
N TYR A 28 5.51 -8.90 0.35
CA TYR A 28 4.52 -9.71 -0.35
C TYR A 28 3.23 -8.93 -0.64
N GLN A 29 2.73 -8.14 0.31
CA GLN A 29 1.52 -7.34 0.13
C GLN A 29 1.76 -6.18 -0.85
N ARG A 30 2.89 -5.49 -0.77
CA ARG A 30 3.29 -4.45 -1.75
C ARG A 30 3.35 -5.03 -3.16
N ALA A 31 4.01 -6.18 -3.33
CA ALA A 31 4.11 -6.85 -4.62
C ALA A 31 2.74 -7.34 -5.13
N THR A 32 1.86 -7.79 -4.24
CA THR A 32 0.49 -8.18 -4.60
C THR A 32 -0.28 -7.00 -5.18
N LEU A 33 -0.24 -5.84 -4.52
CA LEU A 33 -0.93 -4.65 -5.00
C LEU A 33 -0.34 -4.17 -6.33
N ALA A 34 1.00 -4.13 -6.44
CA ALA A 34 1.69 -3.76 -7.66
C ALA A 34 1.30 -4.69 -8.83
N TRP A 35 1.26 -6.00 -8.61
CA TRP A 35 0.82 -6.97 -9.61
C TRP A 35 -0.64 -6.72 -10.04
N LYS A 36 -1.57 -6.60 -9.07
CA LYS A 36 -2.99 -6.40 -9.36
C LYS A 36 -3.29 -5.10 -10.11
N CYS A 37 -2.46 -4.09 -9.91
CA CYS A 37 -2.62 -2.79 -10.56
C CYS A 37 -1.70 -2.60 -11.78
N SER A 38 -0.84 -3.58 -12.09
CA SER A 38 0.08 -3.48 -13.23
C SER A 38 -0.66 -3.48 -14.56
N GLY A 39 -0.23 -2.61 -15.48
CA GLY A 39 -0.79 -2.54 -16.83
C GLY A 39 -2.21 -1.96 -16.93
N LEU A 40 -2.79 -1.46 -15.84
CA LEU A 40 -4.10 -0.83 -15.86
C LEU A 40 -4.04 0.58 -16.46
N ASP A 41 -4.96 0.86 -17.38
CA ASP A 41 -5.23 2.20 -17.84
C ASP A 41 -6.12 2.98 -16.84
N ALA A 42 -6.48 4.21 -17.19
CA ALA A 42 -7.31 5.05 -16.32
C ALA A 42 -8.71 4.45 -16.07
N ALA A 43 -9.26 3.67 -17.01
CA ALA A 43 -10.54 3.00 -16.82
C ALA A 43 -10.41 1.83 -15.84
N GLY A 44 -9.35 1.05 -15.97
CA GLY A 44 -8.99 -0.02 -15.03
C GLY A 44 -8.80 0.50 -13.60
N GLN A 45 -8.12 1.64 -13.43
CA GLN A 45 -7.95 2.25 -12.10
C GLN A 45 -9.25 2.73 -11.47
N ARG A 46 -10.27 3.08 -12.27
CA ARG A 46 -11.59 3.49 -11.77
C ARG A 46 -12.52 2.33 -11.44
N ALA A 47 -12.12 1.09 -11.74
CA ALA A 47 -12.94 -0.08 -11.45
C ALA A 47 -13.19 -0.23 -9.94
N THR A 48 -14.42 -0.59 -9.59
CA THR A 48 -14.84 -0.96 -8.24
C THR A 48 -15.22 -2.44 -8.18
N VAL A 49 -15.25 -3.02 -6.99
CA VAL A 49 -15.58 -4.43 -6.78
C VAL A 49 -16.80 -4.57 -5.88
N GLY A 50 -17.83 -5.27 -6.38
CA GLY A 50 -19.06 -5.53 -5.62
C GLY A 50 -19.78 -4.26 -5.18
N ALA A 51 -20.10 -4.17 -3.89
CA ALA A 51 -20.76 -3.01 -3.28
C ALA A 51 -19.80 -1.91 -2.82
N SER A 52 -18.48 -2.05 -3.05
CA SER A 52 -17.50 -1.06 -2.62
C SER A 52 -17.58 0.19 -3.50
N SER A 53 -17.58 1.37 -2.87
CA SER A 53 -17.40 2.67 -3.54
C SER A 53 -15.93 2.98 -3.84
N MET A 54 -14.99 2.22 -3.24
CA MET A 54 -13.56 2.42 -3.42
C MET A 54 -13.10 1.85 -4.76
N SER A 55 -12.46 2.69 -5.57
CA SER A 55 -11.82 2.27 -6.82
C SER A 55 -10.45 1.65 -6.57
N LEU A 56 -9.92 0.88 -7.52
CA LEU A 56 -8.55 0.35 -7.43
C LEU A 56 -7.50 1.47 -7.28
N GLY A 57 -7.67 2.59 -7.99
CA GLY A 57 -6.82 3.76 -7.85
C GLY A 57 -6.94 4.44 -6.48
N GLY A 58 -8.16 4.49 -5.93
CA GLY A 58 -8.39 4.96 -4.56
C GLY A 58 -7.71 4.08 -3.51
N LEU A 59 -7.80 2.76 -3.67
CA LEU A 59 -7.10 1.82 -2.80
C LEU A 59 -5.56 1.99 -2.86
N LEU A 60 -5.00 2.20 -4.05
CA LEU A 60 -3.57 2.51 -4.21
C LEU A 60 -3.18 3.79 -3.46
N LYS A 61 -3.97 4.86 -3.62
CA LYS A 61 -3.72 6.14 -2.94
C LYS A 61 -3.80 5.99 -1.42
N HIS A 62 -4.81 5.28 -0.93
CA HIS A 62 -4.97 4.98 0.49
C HIS A 62 -3.79 4.20 1.06
N LEU A 63 -3.36 3.12 0.39
CA LEU A 63 -2.23 2.32 0.87
C LEU A 63 -0.91 3.11 0.85
N ALA A 64 -0.70 4.00 -0.13
CA ALA A 64 0.44 4.90 -0.14
C ALA A 64 0.42 5.89 1.05
N LEU A 65 -0.75 6.44 1.43
CA LEU A 65 -0.87 7.27 2.63
C LEU A 65 -0.57 6.46 3.90
N VAL A 66 -1.18 5.29 4.06
CA VAL A 66 -1.04 4.46 5.26
C VAL A 66 0.44 4.12 5.48
N GLU A 67 1.15 3.79 4.41
CA GLU A 67 2.55 3.43 4.46
C GLU A 67 3.44 4.62 4.86
N ASP A 68 3.30 5.78 4.20
CA ASP A 68 4.05 7.00 4.57
C ASP A 68 3.74 7.42 6.01
N ASN A 69 2.46 7.38 6.42
CA ASN A 69 2.05 7.74 7.76
C ASN A 69 2.69 6.81 8.81
N ARG A 70 2.73 5.49 8.56
CA ARG A 70 3.27 4.53 9.51
C ARG A 70 4.79 4.64 9.66
N PHE A 71 5.51 4.78 8.55
CA PHE A 71 6.97 4.88 8.60
C PHE A 71 7.44 6.28 8.99
N SER A 72 7.00 7.31 8.29
CA SER A 72 7.48 8.68 8.52
C SER A 72 7.00 9.20 9.88
N ARG A 73 5.71 9.06 10.20
CA ARG A 73 5.14 9.68 11.41
C ARG A 73 5.19 8.79 12.63
N TRP A 74 4.66 7.57 12.55
CA TRP A 74 4.55 6.71 13.73
C TRP A 74 5.91 6.15 14.15
N LEU A 75 6.70 5.67 13.20
CA LEU A 75 8.01 5.07 13.50
C LEU A 75 9.09 6.13 13.72
N HIS A 76 9.17 7.15 12.85
CA HIS A 76 10.24 8.14 12.88
C HIS A 76 9.86 9.49 13.50
N GLY A 77 8.60 9.69 13.92
CA GLY A 77 8.16 10.93 14.57
C GLY A 77 8.17 12.16 13.66
N GLN A 78 8.22 11.98 12.34
CA GLN A 78 8.23 13.08 11.38
C GLN A 78 6.81 13.61 11.13
N ASP A 79 6.71 14.85 10.65
CA ASP A 79 5.45 15.37 10.12
C ASP A 79 5.11 14.72 8.78
N ARG A 80 3.85 14.83 8.37
CA ARG A 80 3.40 14.40 7.02
C ARG A 80 4.28 15.09 5.97
N GLN A 81 4.63 14.35 4.93
CA GLN A 81 5.37 14.87 3.79
C GLN A 81 4.43 15.12 2.60
N PRO A 82 4.83 15.95 1.62
CA PRO A 82 4.07 16.12 0.39
C PRO A 82 3.77 14.80 -0.33
N PRO A 83 2.56 14.61 -0.88
CA PRO A 83 1.47 15.59 -0.98
C PRO A 83 0.54 15.67 0.26
N TRP A 84 0.74 14.81 1.26
CA TRP A 84 -0.19 14.61 2.38
C TRP A 84 -0.20 15.76 3.40
N ASP A 85 0.86 16.54 3.44
CA ASP A 85 1.01 17.73 4.29
C ASP A 85 0.11 18.90 3.88
N THR A 86 -0.31 18.92 2.60
CA THR A 86 -1.17 19.97 2.05
C THR A 86 -2.66 19.78 2.35
N VAL A 87 -3.06 18.64 2.92
CA VAL A 87 -4.45 18.26 3.13
C VAL A 87 -4.94 18.73 4.51
N ASP A 88 -6.11 19.36 4.54
CA ASP A 88 -6.81 19.60 5.81
C ASP A 88 -7.54 18.34 6.27
N TRP A 89 -6.81 17.47 6.95
CA TRP A 89 -7.32 16.21 7.50
C TRP A 89 -8.44 16.36 8.54
N LYS A 90 -8.66 17.57 9.08
CA LYS A 90 -9.81 17.82 9.97
C LYS A 90 -11.07 18.09 9.18
N ALA A 91 -10.95 18.76 8.04
CA ALA A 91 -12.07 19.04 7.14
C ALA A 91 -12.42 17.82 6.27
N ASP A 92 -11.42 17.05 5.84
CA ASP A 92 -11.61 15.87 4.99
C ASP A 92 -10.70 14.71 5.45
N PRO A 93 -11.17 13.90 6.42
CA PRO A 93 -10.41 12.74 6.91
C PRO A 93 -10.19 11.65 5.86
N ASP A 94 -11.08 11.57 4.86
CA ASP A 94 -11.13 10.53 3.83
C ASP A 94 -10.71 11.07 2.46
N TRP A 95 -9.88 12.12 2.42
CA TRP A 95 -9.43 12.79 1.20
C TRP A 95 -8.74 11.85 0.19
N GLU A 96 -8.20 10.74 0.69
CA GLU A 96 -7.47 9.72 -0.05
C GLU A 96 -8.31 8.94 -1.08
#